data_AF-A0A7Y2N7A2-F1
#
_entry.id   AF-A0A7Y2N7A2-F1
#
_cell.length_a   1.000
_cell.length_b   1.000
_cell.length_c   1.000
_cell.angle_alpha   90.00
_cell.angle_beta   90.00
_cell.angle_gamma   90.00
#
_symmetry.space_group_name_H-M   'P 1'
#
loop_
_entity.id
_entity.type
_entity.pdbx_description
1 polymer ?
#
loop_
_entity_poly.entity_id
_entity_poly.type
_entity_poly.pdbx_seq_one_letter_code
_entity_poly.pdbx_strand_id
1 'polypeptide(L)'
;MDEPTIHETEVDGVRCVWLDAARPFTAVLLFRVGMMDEPLRMRGISHLVAHLGLLRFHGTETTFNGYVALRETGFVGEGPPDQVGTFLQEVCTSLQDLPMDRIELETSVLRQEEAMAGTDPASVIATYYFGPRGLGVTTFPQFGLHWLGPSELEDWVSRYFTKENA
;
A
#
# COMPACT_ATOMS: atom_id res chain seq x y z
N MET A 1 -0.14 -21.08 -27.68
CA MET A 1 -0.80 -19.96 -26.98
C MET A 1 -0.11 -18.74 -27.51
N ASP A 2 -0.86 -17.83 -28.12
CA ASP A 2 -0.31 -16.51 -28.47
C ASP A 2 0.06 -15.79 -27.18
N GLU A 3 1.16 -15.05 -27.23
CA GLU A 3 1.62 -14.21 -26.15
C GLU A 3 0.60 -13.07 -25.96
N PRO A 4 0.15 -12.77 -24.72
CA PRO A 4 -0.84 -11.72 -24.51
C PRO A 4 -0.27 -10.36 -24.92
N THR A 5 -1.01 -9.61 -25.72
CA THR A 5 -0.66 -8.24 -26.09
C THR A 5 -0.73 -7.35 -24.86
N ILE A 6 0.38 -6.65 -24.57
CA ILE A 6 0.44 -5.64 -23.51
C ILE A 6 0.20 -4.27 -24.13
N HIS A 7 -0.71 -3.52 -23.53
CA HIS A 7 -1.04 -2.15 -23.91
C HIS A 7 -0.50 -1.18 -22.87
N GLU A 8 -0.05 -0.02 -23.32
CA GLU A 8 0.39 1.09 -22.46
C GLU A 8 -0.40 2.35 -22.80
N THR A 9 -0.77 3.10 -21.77
CA THR A 9 -1.42 4.40 -21.85
C THR A 9 -1.05 5.26 -20.63
N GLU A 10 -1.60 6.46 -20.55
CA GLU A 10 -1.52 7.34 -19.40
C GLU A 10 -2.92 7.73 -18.94
N VAL A 11 -3.13 7.78 -17.62
CA VAL A 11 -4.37 8.26 -16.99
C VAL A 11 -3.98 9.30 -15.95
N ASP A 12 -4.41 10.56 -16.12
CA ASP A 12 -4.11 11.68 -15.21
C ASP A 12 -2.61 11.88 -14.89
N GLY A 13 -1.73 11.55 -15.84
CA GLY A 13 -0.28 11.63 -15.66
C GLY A 13 0.36 10.40 -15.00
N VAL A 14 -0.41 9.35 -14.74
CA VAL A 14 0.05 8.07 -14.20
C VAL A 14 0.14 7.04 -15.33
N ARG A 15 1.25 6.30 -15.39
CA ARG A 15 1.43 5.25 -16.40
C ARG A 15 0.46 4.11 -16.12
N CYS A 16 -0.26 3.68 -17.15
CA CYS A 16 -1.19 2.55 -17.09
C CYS A 16 -0.77 1.47 -18.08
N VAL A 17 -0.60 0.25 -17.58
CA VAL A 17 -0.26 -0.93 -18.37
C VAL A 17 -1.38 -1.95 -18.19
N TRP A 18 -1.91 -2.49 -19.28
CA TRP A 18 -3.04 -3.42 -19.24
C TRP A 18 -2.97 -4.47 -20.35
N LEU A 19 -3.73 -5.54 -20.18
CA LEU A 19 -3.92 -6.61 -21.15
C LEU A 19 -5.33 -7.18 -21.01
N ASP A 20 -5.86 -7.79 -22.06
CA ASP A 20 -7.15 -8.49 -22.00
C ASP A 20 -6.99 -9.85 -21.29
N ALA A 21 -7.68 -10.04 -20.16
CA ALA A 21 -7.65 -11.26 -19.36
C ALA A 21 -9.06 -11.82 -19.09
N ALA A 22 -9.16 -13.15 -18.95
CA ALA A 22 -10.43 -13.88 -18.81
C ALA A 22 -11.04 -13.87 -17.38
N ARG A 23 -10.61 -12.97 -16.49
CA ARG A 23 -11.02 -12.90 -15.08
C ARG A 23 -11.73 -11.59 -14.80
N PRO A 24 -12.50 -11.48 -13.68
CA PRO A 24 -13.13 -10.21 -13.34
C PRO A 24 -12.11 -9.08 -13.44
N PHE A 25 -12.58 -7.93 -13.91
CA PHE A 25 -11.72 -6.80 -14.17
C PHE A 25 -10.95 -6.47 -12.90
N THR A 26 -9.62 -6.49 -13.01
CA THR A 26 -8.71 -6.29 -11.89
C THR A 26 -7.81 -5.11 -12.24
N ALA A 27 -7.72 -4.16 -11.33
CA ALA A 27 -6.77 -3.05 -11.45
C ALA A 27 -6.00 -2.90 -10.14
N VAL A 28 -4.74 -2.49 -10.27
CA VAL A 28 -3.87 -2.20 -9.13
C VAL A 28 -3.28 -0.82 -9.30
N LEU A 29 -3.52 0.06 -8.33
CA LEU A 29 -2.74 1.29 -8.18
C LEU A 29 -1.50 0.95 -7.35
N LEU A 30 -0.33 1.09 -7.96
CA LEU A 30 0.95 0.78 -7.34
C LEU A 30 1.69 2.07 -7.07
N PHE A 31 2.37 2.15 -5.93
CA PHE A 31 3.36 3.18 -5.66
C PHE A 31 4.69 2.51 -5.38
N ARG A 32 5.77 3.06 -5.93
CA ARG A 32 7.14 2.64 -5.55
C ARG A 32 7.40 3.19 -4.16
N VAL A 33 6.95 2.49 -3.13
CA VAL A 33 7.33 2.69 -1.73
C VAL A 33 6.92 1.44 -0.98
N GLY A 34 7.86 0.79 -0.30
CA GLY A 34 7.57 -0.42 0.46
C GLY A 34 8.30 -0.45 1.78
N MET A 35 8.23 -1.59 2.46
CA MET A 35 8.85 -1.79 3.77
C MET A 35 10.32 -1.37 3.80
N MET A 36 11.08 -1.60 2.72
CA MET A 36 12.51 -1.30 2.69
C MET A 36 12.86 0.19 2.70
N ASP A 37 11.90 1.04 2.35
CA ASP A 37 12.10 2.49 2.31
C ASP A 37 11.88 3.14 3.67
N GLU A 38 11.24 2.41 4.59
CA GLU A 38 10.86 2.92 5.90
C GLU A 38 12.08 3.01 6.83
N PRO A 39 12.33 4.18 7.44
CA PRO A 39 13.25 4.26 8.56
C PRO A 39 12.79 3.32 9.68
N LEU A 40 13.70 2.61 10.36
CA LEU A 40 13.35 1.69 11.44
C LEU A 40 12.38 2.30 12.47
N ARG A 41 12.61 3.56 12.86
CA ARG A 41 11.76 4.25 13.84
C ARG A 41 10.31 4.43 13.36
N MET A 42 10.10 4.53 12.04
CA MET A 42 8.82 4.75 11.37
C MET A 42 8.26 3.45 10.76
N ARG A 43 8.82 2.29 11.07
CA ARG A 43 8.35 1.01 10.51
C ARG A 43 6.85 0.86 10.75
N GLY A 44 6.10 0.56 9.69
CA GLY A 44 4.64 0.47 9.67
C GLY A 44 3.96 1.70 9.07
N ILE A 45 4.70 2.75 8.70
CA ILE A 45 4.08 3.97 8.17
C ILE A 45 3.35 3.75 6.84
N SER A 46 3.92 3.00 5.89
CA SER A 46 3.24 2.73 4.60
C SER A 46 2.03 1.84 4.80
N HIS A 47 2.06 0.97 5.82
CA HIS A 47 0.95 0.09 6.15
C HIS A 47 -0.21 0.88 6.76
N LEU A 48 0.10 1.83 7.65
CA LEU A 48 -0.89 2.77 8.19
C LEU A 48 -1.49 3.65 7.10
N VAL A 49 -0.68 4.16 6.16
CA VAL A 49 -1.19 4.91 5.00
C VAL A 49 -2.12 4.04 4.15
N ALA A 50 -1.77 2.77 3.90
CA ALA A 50 -2.62 1.86 3.15
C ALA A 50 -3.99 1.63 3.84
N HIS A 51 -4.00 1.42 5.16
CA HIS A 51 -5.24 1.31 5.94
C HIS A 51 -6.11 2.56 5.81
N LEU A 52 -5.54 3.73 6.11
CA LEU A 52 -6.26 5.00 6.06
C LEU A 52 -6.75 5.32 4.63
N GLY A 53 -5.96 4.98 3.61
CA GLY A 53 -6.28 5.14 2.20
C GLY A 53 -7.53 4.36 1.78
N LEU A 54 -7.81 3.23 2.44
CA LEU A 54 -8.96 2.36 2.14
C LEU A 54 -10.23 2.69 2.91
N LEU A 55 -10.16 3.48 3.99
CA LEU A 55 -11.29 3.71 4.91
C LEU A 55 -12.52 4.35 4.27
N ARG A 56 -12.34 5.08 3.16
CA ARG A 56 -13.44 5.79 2.50
C ARG A 56 -14.26 4.90 1.56
N PHE A 57 -13.70 3.77 1.12
CA PHE A 57 -14.36 2.90 0.14
C PHE A 57 -15.29 1.87 0.76
N HIS A 58 -16.53 1.83 0.25
CA HIS A 58 -17.61 0.97 0.74
C HIS A 58 -18.39 0.29 -0.40
N GLY A 59 -17.72 -0.09 -1.49
CA GLY A 59 -18.36 -0.77 -2.63
C GLY A 59 -18.80 -2.20 -2.30
N THR A 60 -20.02 -2.57 -2.68
CA THR A 60 -20.60 -3.89 -2.36
C THR A 60 -20.26 -4.98 -3.38
N GLU A 61 -19.89 -4.61 -4.61
CA GLU A 61 -19.61 -5.54 -5.71
C GLU A 61 -18.12 -5.59 -6.12
N THR A 62 -17.26 -4.83 -5.42
CA THR A 62 -15.81 -4.85 -5.63
C THR A 62 -15.14 -5.50 -4.44
N THR A 63 -14.37 -6.56 -4.69
CA THR A 63 -13.39 -7.04 -3.71
C THR A 63 -12.16 -6.15 -3.80
N PHE A 64 -11.71 -5.59 -2.68
CA PHE A 64 -10.56 -4.71 -2.67
C PHE A 64 -9.61 -5.05 -1.52
N ASN A 65 -8.34 -4.69 -1.68
CA ASN A 65 -7.33 -4.81 -0.66
C ASN A 65 -6.21 -3.78 -0.84
N GLY A 66 -5.48 -3.52 0.24
CA GLY A 66 -4.20 -2.81 0.23
C GLY A 66 -3.10 -3.75 0.69
N TYR A 67 -1.90 -3.58 0.15
CA TYR A 67 -0.74 -4.32 0.62
C TYR A 67 0.50 -3.45 0.61
N VAL A 68 1.41 -3.73 1.55
CA VAL A 68 2.77 -3.20 1.54
C VAL A 68 3.72 -4.37 1.33
N ALA A 69 4.32 -4.41 0.16
CA ALA A 69 5.38 -5.35 -0.17
C ALA A 69 6.75 -4.75 0.19
N LEU A 70 7.81 -5.44 -0.22
CA LEU A 70 9.15 -5.01 0.10
C LEU A 70 9.50 -3.65 -0.52
N ARG A 71 9.11 -3.40 -1.78
CA ARG A 71 9.55 -2.23 -2.58
C ARG A 71 8.40 -1.33 -3.01
N GLU A 72 7.18 -1.79 -2.83
CA GLU A 72 5.97 -1.20 -3.37
C GLU A 72 4.79 -1.34 -2.40
N THR A 73 3.84 -0.43 -2.55
CA THR A 73 2.55 -0.42 -1.85
C THR A 73 1.49 -0.42 -2.94
N GLY A 74 0.54 -1.35 -2.84
CA GLY A 74 -0.48 -1.55 -3.86
C GLY A 74 -1.89 -1.51 -3.30
N PHE A 75 -2.80 -0.95 -4.07
CA PHE A 75 -4.24 -0.97 -3.84
C PHE A 75 -4.89 -1.72 -4.99
N VAL A 76 -5.46 -2.89 -4.72
CA VAL A 76 -6.04 -3.78 -5.72
C VAL A 76 -7.55 -3.81 -5.59
N GLY A 77 -8.25 -3.65 -6.71
CA GLY A 77 -9.70 -3.83 -6.82
C GLY A 77 -10.01 -4.85 -7.92
N GLU A 78 -10.95 -5.74 -7.64
CA GLU A 78 -11.45 -6.78 -8.54
C GLU A 78 -12.99 -6.75 -8.54
N GLY A 79 -13.62 -6.64 -9.70
CA GLY A 79 -15.07 -6.49 -9.80
C GLY A 79 -15.56 -5.88 -11.13
N PRO A 80 -16.76 -5.26 -11.15
CA PRO A 80 -17.24 -4.48 -12.28
C PRO A 80 -16.30 -3.30 -12.60
N PRO A 81 -15.96 -3.02 -13.88
CA PRO A 81 -14.98 -1.99 -14.25
C PRO A 81 -15.27 -0.59 -13.70
N ASP A 82 -16.54 -0.18 -13.66
CA ASP A 82 -16.99 1.10 -13.11
C ASP A 82 -16.76 1.20 -11.59
N GLN A 83 -17.00 0.09 -10.88
CA GLN A 83 -16.79 0.03 -9.43
C GLN A 83 -15.30 -0.03 -9.08
N VAL A 84 -14.49 -0.74 -9.87
CA VAL A 84 -13.03 -0.73 -9.72
C VAL A 84 -12.46 0.66 -10.03
N GLY A 85 -12.96 1.34 -11.06
CA GLY A 85 -12.58 2.74 -11.33
C GLY A 85 -12.92 3.68 -10.17
N THR A 86 -14.12 3.53 -9.59
CA THR A 86 -14.55 4.27 -8.39
C THR A 86 -13.64 4.00 -7.20
N PHE A 87 -13.30 2.73 -6.96
CA PHE A 87 -12.34 2.33 -5.93
C PHE A 87 -11.00 3.06 -6.06
N LEU A 88 -10.39 3.04 -7.25
CA LEU A 88 -9.10 3.71 -7.46
C LEU A 88 -9.21 5.22 -7.25
N GLN A 89 -10.31 5.84 -7.69
CA GLN A 89 -10.55 7.27 -7.49
C GLN A 89 -10.71 7.63 -6.01
N GLU A 90 -11.40 6.81 -5.24
CA GLU A 90 -11.58 7.02 -3.80
C GLU A 90 -10.28 6.82 -3.02
N VAL A 91 -9.45 5.84 -3.40
CA VAL A 91 -8.10 5.68 -2.85
C VAL A 91 -7.27 6.94 -3.11
N CYS A 92 -7.22 7.43 -4.36
CA CYS A 92 -6.50 8.67 -4.68
C CYS A 92 -7.02 9.87 -3.88
N THR A 93 -8.34 9.99 -3.71
CA THR A 93 -8.96 11.05 -2.92
C THR A 93 -8.61 10.94 -1.44
N SER A 94 -8.59 9.71 -0.89
CA SER A 94 -8.19 9.45 0.49
C SER A 94 -6.72 9.75 0.72
N LEU A 95 -5.83 9.37 -0.21
CA LEU A 95 -4.40 9.67 -0.11
C LEU A 95 -4.11 11.18 -0.14
N GLN A 96 -4.94 11.99 -0.81
CA GLN A 96 -4.79 13.45 -0.80
C GLN A 96 -5.24 14.10 0.53
N ASP A 97 -6.13 13.44 1.27
CA ASP A 97 -6.72 13.93 2.51
C ASP A 97 -7.04 12.74 3.43
N LEU A 98 -5.99 12.23 4.09
CA LEU A 98 -6.14 11.05 4.94
C LEU A 98 -7.05 11.34 6.15
N PRO A 99 -7.88 10.38 6.58
CA PRO A 99 -8.70 10.52 7.79
C PRO A 99 -7.83 10.46 9.07
N MET A 100 -7.13 11.55 9.37
CA MET A 100 -6.16 11.63 10.47
C MET A 100 -6.78 11.41 11.86
N ASP A 101 -8.08 11.63 12.01
CA ASP A 101 -8.84 11.33 13.23
C ASP A 101 -8.91 9.83 13.53
N ARG A 102 -8.60 8.97 12.55
CA ARG A 102 -8.65 7.50 12.65
C ARG A 102 -7.32 6.86 13.01
N ILE A 103 -6.22 7.62 13.09
CA ILE A 103 -4.87 7.10 13.35
C ILE A 103 -4.82 6.19 14.59
N GLU A 104 -5.39 6.62 15.71
CA GLU A 104 -5.36 5.86 16.97
C GLU A 104 -6.07 4.50 16.84
N LEU A 105 -7.22 4.48 16.15
CA LEU A 105 -7.96 3.25 15.92
C LEU A 105 -7.20 2.32 14.98
N GLU A 106 -6.77 2.82 13.82
CA GLU A 106 -6.11 1.98 12.81
C GLU A 106 -4.76 1.46 13.30
N THR A 107 -3.98 2.25 14.05
CA THR A 107 -2.76 1.73 14.70
C THR A 107 -3.05 0.63 15.71
N SER A 108 -4.21 0.67 16.39
CA SER A 108 -4.62 -0.39 17.31
C SER A 108 -4.99 -1.68 16.57
N VAL A 109 -5.71 -1.56 15.43
CA VAL A 109 -6.03 -2.70 14.53
C VAL A 109 -4.74 -3.32 14.00
N LEU A 110 -3.84 -2.51 13.45
CA LEU A 110 -2.58 -2.97 12.86
C LEU A 110 -1.66 -3.69 13.85
N ARG A 111 -1.62 -3.25 15.12
CA ARG A 111 -0.86 -3.96 16.17
C ARG A 111 -1.46 -5.34 16.47
N GLN A 112 -2.79 -5.50 16.38
CA GLN A 112 -3.43 -6.80 16.55
C GLN A 112 -3.09 -7.72 15.37
N GLU A 113 -3.13 -7.20 14.14
CA GLU A 113 -2.73 -7.96 12.95
C GLU A 113 -1.27 -8.41 13.02
N GLU A 114 -0.37 -7.52 13.42
CA GLU A 114 1.05 -7.84 13.61
C GLU A 114 1.26 -8.91 14.69
N ALA A 115 0.53 -8.84 15.81
CA ALA A 115 0.62 -9.85 16.86
C ALA A 115 0.18 -11.24 16.39
N MET A 116 -0.68 -11.31 15.37
CA MET A 116 -1.12 -12.55 14.72
C MET A 116 -0.22 -12.97 13.56
N ALA A 117 0.66 -12.08 13.09
CA ALA A 117 1.57 -12.35 11.98
C ALA A 117 2.75 -13.23 12.42
N GLY A 118 3.11 -14.19 11.57
CA GLY A 118 4.31 -15.00 11.77
C GLY A 118 5.57 -14.29 11.31
N THR A 119 6.72 -14.72 11.83
CA THR A 119 8.03 -14.29 11.30
C THR A 119 8.39 -15.13 10.08
N ASP A 120 8.64 -14.48 8.95
CA ASP A 120 9.17 -15.13 7.75
C ASP A 120 10.67 -15.46 7.94
N PRO A 121 11.12 -16.72 7.78
CA PRO A 121 12.53 -17.07 7.89
C PRO A 121 13.47 -16.29 6.95
N ALA A 122 13.01 -15.90 5.76
CA ALA A 122 13.85 -15.12 4.85
C ALA A 122 14.12 -13.70 5.38
N SER A 123 13.15 -13.10 6.07
CA SER A 123 13.35 -11.83 6.77
C SER A 123 14.45 -11.89 7.85
N VAL A 124 14.58 -13.02 8.57
CA VAL A 124 15.62 -13.23 9.60
C VAL A 124 17.01 -13.21 8.98
N ILE A 125 17.18 -13.92 7.86
CA ILE A 125 18.43 -13.94 7.10
C ILE A 125 18.76 -12.53 6.60
N ALA A 126 17.78 -11.85 6.02
CA ALA A 126 17.93 -10.46 5.57
C ALA A 126 18.41 -9.53 6.68
N THR A 127 17.86 -9.64 7.88
CA THR A 127 18.24 -8.80 9.02
C THR A 127 19.67 -9.06 9.47
N TYR A 128 20.09 -10.33 9.46
CA TYR A 128 21.47 -10.70 9.77
C TYR A 128 22.48 -10.07 8.80
N TYR A 129 22.18 -10.04 7.50
CA TYR A 129 23.09 -9.50 6.48
C TYR A 129 23.02 -7.98 6.30
N PHE A 130 21.83 -7.39 6.39
CA PHE A 130 21.60 -5.98 6.03
C PHE A 130 21.38 -5.07 7.25
N GLY A 131 21.26 -5.63 8.46
CA GLY A 131 20.99 -4.86 9.67
C GLY A 131 19.64 -4.13 9.63
N PRO A 132 19.41 -3.11 10.47
CA PRO A 132 18.11 -2.43 10.61
C PRO A 132 17.85 -1.39 9.49
N ARG A 133 18.17 -1.71 8.24
CA ARG A 133 17.99 -0.82 7.07
C ARG A 133 17.61 -1.61 5.83
N GLY A 134 16.89 -0.97 4.92
CA GLY A 134 16.52 -1.58 3.64
C GLY A 134 15.79 -2.90 3.88
N LEU A 135 16.23 -3.95 3.19
CA LEU A 135 15.65 -5.30 3.32
C LEU A 135 15.72 -5.85 4.77
N GLY A 136 16.75 -5.50 5.54
CA GLY A 136 16.91 -6.01 6.90
C GLY A 136 15.98 -5.36 7.92
N VAL A 137 15.21 -4.33 7.54
CA VAL A 137 14.16 -3.80 8.41
C VAL A 137 13.05 -4.84 8.60
N THR A 138 12.80 -5.73 7.62
CA THR A 138 11.58 -6.54 7.51
C THR A 138 11.18 -7.37 8.74
N THR A 139 12.12 -7.83 9.56
CA THR A 139 11.84 -8.57 10.82
C THR A 139 11.42 -7.73 12.01
N PHE A 140 11.73 -6.43 11.98
CA PHE A 140 11.47 -5.56 13.11
C PHE A 140 9.97 -5.27 13.21
N PRO A 141 9.42 -5.22 14.43
CA PRO A 141 8.04 -4.76 14.65
C PRO A 141 7.78 -3.39 14.04
N GLN A 142 6.51 -3.11 13.78
CA GLN A 142 6.04 -1.82 13.31
C GLN A 142 6.06 -0.76 14.42
N PHE A 143 7.27 -0.40 14.86
CA PHE A 143 7.52 0.57 15.94
C PHE A 143 6.84 1.92 15.70
N GLY A 144 6.68 2.31 14.43
CA GLY A 144 5.99 3.54 14.04
C GLY A 144 4.57 3.59 14.59
N LEU A 145 3.87 2.46 14.65
CA LEU A 145 2.48 2.42 15.11
C LEU A 145 2.31 2.96 16.53
N HIS A 146 3.35 3.03 17.35
CA HIS A 146 3.31 3.55 18.72
C HIS A 146 3.31 5.07 18.85
N TRP A 147 3.71 5.80 17.81
CA TRP A 147 3.96 7.24 17.94
C TRP A 147 3.68 8.06 16.67
N LEU A 148 3.51 7.43 15.51
CA LEU A 148 3.19 8.13 14.25
C LEU A 148 1.95 9.00 14.42
N GLY A 149 2.07 10.25 13.98
CA GLY A 149 0.99 11.23 13.97
C GLY A 149 0.75 11.84 12.60
N PRO A 150 -0.11 12.87 12.53
CA PRO A 150 -0.47 13.52 11.26
C PRO A 150 0.73 14.06 10.49
N SER A 151 1.69 14.70 11.18
CA SER A 151 2.87 15.29 10.54
C SER A 151 3.72 14.27 9.78
N GLU A 152 4.00 13.11 10.40
CA GLU A 152 4.79 12.06 9.76
C GLU A 152 4.07 11.45 8.56
N LEU A 153 2.75 11.32 8.64
CA LEU A 153 1.92 10.80 7.55
C LEU A 153 1.87 11.78 6.38
N GLU A 154 1.64 13.06 6.63
CA GLU A 154 1.64 14.12 5.60
C GLU A 154 2.98 14.17 4.86
N ASP A 155 4.09 14.15 5.60
CA ASP A 155 5.44 14.12 5.04
C ASP A 155 5.69 12.85 4.21
N TRP A 156 5.17 11.70 4.65
CA TRP A 156 5.35 10.43 3.94
C TRP A 156 4.53 10.36 2.66
N VAL A 157 3.26 10.73 2.74
CA VAL A 157 2.32 10.79 1.62
C VAL A 157 2.80 11.74 0.54
N SER A 158 3.12 12.99 0.91
CA SER A 158 3.58 14.00 -0.04
C SER A 158 4.89 13.61 -0.75
N ARG A 159 5.71 12.77 -0.12
CA ARG A 159 6.96 12.28 -0.70
C ARG A 159 6.78 11.09 -1.63
N TYR A 160 5.91 10.14 -1.28
CA TYR A 160 5.87 8.83 -1.93
C TYR A 160 4.54 8.50 -2.61
N PHE A 161 3.41 9.06 -2.19
CA PHE A 161 2.10 8.77 -2.77
C PHE A 161 1.74 9.84 -3.79
N THR A 162 2.58 9.93 -4.83
CA THR A 162 2.52 10.95 -5.89
C THR A 162 2.39 10.27 -7.25
N LYS A 163 1.90 11.01 -8.26
CA LYS A 163 1.76 10.47 -9.63
C LYS A 163 3.09 10.08 -10.26
N GLU A 164 4.19 10.76 -9.92
CA GLU A 164 5.53 10.46 -10.43
C GLU A 164 6.12 9.17 -9.84
N ASN A 165 5.54 8.70 -8.74
CA ASN A 165 5.97 7.50 -8.03
C ASN A 165 4.93 6.37 -8.14
N ALA A 166 3.90 6.54 -8.98
CA ALA A 166 2.86 5.58 -9.30
C ALA A 166 3.07 4.92 -10.68
#